data_AF-A0ABD0MGY3-F1
#
_entry.id   AF-A0ABD0MGY3-F1
#
_cell.length_a   1.000
_cell.length_b   1.000
_cell.length_c   1.000
_cell.angle_alpha   90.00
_cell.angle_beta   90.00
_cell.angle_gamma   90.00
#
_symmetry.space_group_name_H-M   'P 1'
#
loop_
_entity.id
_entity.type
_entity.pdbx_description
1 polymer ?
#
loop_
_entity_poly.entity_id
_entity_poly.type
_entity_poly.pdbx_seq_one_letter_code
_entity_poly.pdbx_strand_id
1 'polypeptide(L)'
;MWNFKTNGPLIAKLNQATNDISIIDDGPDKRFRNRLKLDHRTGSLTIMNVTTEHAAVYQVTISSKTKTTYRFSVTVYAFNVSHVTLSWYKGNSLLSSISMSDLNNSLTLRLECLDDSYSCVVSNPISNQTKYANITDFCRPCSDCTFCCHASEAVTRLAASVLVGVATVVIVVYDIITSRKGVKERQPPH
;
A
#
# COMPACT_ATOMS: atom_id res chain seq x y z
N MET A 1 16.32 -8.83 -36.86
CA MET A 1 15.77 -7.59 -37.47
C MET A 1 14.69 -7.07 -36.54
N TRP A 2 14.76 -5.80 -36.14
CA TRP A 2 13.81 -5.14 -35.25
C TRP A 2 12.95 -4.15 -36.01
N ASN A 3 11.63 -4.23 -35.83
CA ASN A 3 10.65 -3.36 -36.46
C ASN A 3 9.81 -2.64 -35.41
N PHE A 4 9.54 -1.36 -35.65
CA PHE A 4 8.60 -0.56 -34.86
C PHE A 4 7.21 -0.68 -35.47
N LYS A 5 6.21 -1.08 -34.67
CA LYS A 5 4.86 -1.48 -35.10
C LYS A 5 4.87 -2.78 -35.92
N THR A 6 3.72 -3.47 -35.92
CA THR A 6 3.54 -4.69 -36.73
C THR A 6 3.74 -4.38 -38.20
N ASN A 7 4.69 -5.06 -38.84
CA ASN A 7 5.08 -4.86 -40.25
C ASN A 7 5.47 -3.40 -40.56
N GLY A 8 5.90 -2.64 -39.55
CA GLY A 8 6.33 -1.26 -39.71
C GLY A 8 7.82 -1.14 -40.04
N PRO A 9 8.37 0.08 -39.99
CA PRO A 9 9.75 0.35 -40.41
C PRO A 9 10.76 -0.46 -39.59
N LEU A 10 11.81 -0.92 -40.29
CA LEU A 10 12.98 -1.52 -39.66
C LEU A 10 13.74 -0.42 -38.90
N ILE A 11 14.03 -0.66 -37.63
CA ILE A 11 14.74 0.29 -36.77
C ILE A 11 16.16 -0.19 -36.40
N ALA A 12 16.39 -1.50 -36.43
CA ALA A 12 17.72 -2.07 -36.23
C ALA A 12 17.88 -3.45 -36.86
N LYS A 13 19.09 -3.78 -37.30
CA LYS A 13 19.47 -5.09 -37.83
C LYS A 13 20.85 -5.48 -37.32
N LEU A 14 21.00 -6.74 -36.94
CA LEU A 14 22.28 -7.39 -36.67
C LEU A 14 22.44 -8.51 -37.70
N ASN A 15 23.57 -8.54 -38.39
CA ASN A 15 24.03 -9.69 -39.14
C ASN A 15 25.11 -10.40 -38.33
N GLN A 16 24.77 -11.53 -37.72
CA GLN A 16 25.72 -12.26 -36.86
C GLN A 16 26.87 -12.90 -37.64
N ALA A 17 26.69 -13.20 -38.94
CA ALA A 17 27.73 -13.81 -39.75
C ALA A 17 28.86 -12.84 -40.10
N THR A 18 28.52 -11.57 -40.33
CA THR A 18 29.49 -10.50 -40.63
C THR A 18 29.79 -9.61 -39.42
N ASN A 19 29.06 -9.81 -38.32
CA ASN A 19 29.05 -8.95 -37.13
C ASN A 19 28.68 -7.48 -37.43
N ASP A 20 27.92 -7.23 -38.50
CA ASP A 20 27.50 -5.89 -38.89
C ASP A 20 26.21 -5.48 -38.19
N ILE A 21 26.21 -4.27 -37.63
CA ILE A 21 25.04 -3.61 -37.06
C ILE A 21 24.59 -2.49 -38.00
N SER A 22 23.28 -2.45 -38.27
CA SER A 22 22.64 -1.32 -38.94
C SER A 22 21.58 -0.72 -38.00
N ILE A 23 21.75 0.54 -37.62
CA ILE A 23 20.76 1.33 -36.88
C ILE A 23 20.06 2.25 -37.88
N ILE A 24 18.73 2.27 -37.84
CA ILE A 24 17.90 3.09 -38.72
C ILE A 24 17.00 3.92 -37.81
N ASP A 25 17.59 4.99 -37.27
CA ASP A 25 16.97 5.84 -36.27
C ASP A 25 16.35 7.13 -36.85
N ASP A 26 16.67 7.43 -38.11
CA ASP A 26 16.12 8.51 -38.94
C ASP A 26 14.70 8.23 -39.49
N GLY A 27 13.92 7.38 -38.81
CA GLY A 27 12.55 7.04 -39.21
C GLY A 27 11.62 8.26 -39.40
N PRO A 28 10.33 8.06 -39.79
CA PRO A 28 9.45 9.13 -40.28
C PRO A 28 9.38 10.41 -39.42
N ASP A 29 9.55 10.26 -38.10
CA ASP A 29 9.49 11.36 -37.13
C ASP A 29 10.83 11.65 -36.44
N LYS A 30 11.93 11.01 -36.85
CA LYS A 30 13.24 11.01 -36.17
C LYS A 30 13.15 10.66 -34.67
N ARG A 31 12.08 9.97 -34.27
CA ARG A 31 11.74 9.62 -32.88
C ARG A 31 12.85 8.86 -32.17
N PHE A 32 13.57 8.05 -32.92
CA PHE A 32 14.62 7.16 -32.43
C PHE A 32 16.02 7.74 -32.55
N ARG A 33 16.17 8.94 -33.13
CA ARG A 33 17.46 9.55 -33.46
C ARG A 33 18.39 9.61 -32.24
N ASN A 34 19.56 9.00 -32.35
CA ASN A 34 20.57 8.88 -31.30
C ASN A 34 20.07 8.16 -30.01
N ARG A 35 18.99 7.37 -30.09
CA ARG A 35 18.38 6.68 -28.93
C ARG A 35 18.44 5.16 -29.01
N LEU A 36 18.87 4.60 -30.13
CA LEU A 36 18.94 3.15 -30.32
C LEU A 36 20.34 2.61 -30.11
N LYS A 37 20.44 1.50 -29.38
CA LYS A 37 21.68 0.72 -29.26
C LYS A 37 21.35 -0.76 -29.46
N LEU A 38 22.09 -1.43 -30.32
CA LEU A 38 21.95 -2.87 -30.56
C LEU A 38 23.17 -3.60 -30.00
N ASP A 39 22.94 -4.61 -29.17
CA ASP A 39 24.01 -5.44 -28.64
C ASP A 39 24.48 -6.44 -29.70
N HIS A 40 25.77 -6.41 -30.06
CA HIS A 40 26.33 -7.24 -31.12
C HIS A 40 26.39 -8.73 -30.76
N ARG A 41 26.40 -9.10 -29.47
CA ARG A 41 26.48 -10.50 -29.02
C ARG A 41 25.12 -11.17 -28.97
N THR A 42 24.13 -10.46 -28.45
CA THR A 42 22.80 -11.00 -28.14
C THR A 42 21.73 -10.56 -29.15
N GLY A 43 21.96 -9.47 -29.89
CA GLY A 43 20.94 -8.86 -30.75
C GLY A 43 19.88 -8.07 -30.00
N SER A 44 20.09 -7.80 -28.71
CA SER A 44 19.16 -7.05 -27.85
C SER A 44 19.12 -5.57 -28.25
N LEU A 45 17.92 -5.03 -28.46
CA LEU A 45 17.70 -3.61 -28.76
C LEU A 45 17.43 -2.84 -27.48
N THR A 46 18.19 -1.77 -27.25
CA THR A 46 17.98 -0.79 -26.18
C THR A 46 17.47 0.51 -26.79
N ILE A 47 16.42 1.08 -26.19
CA ILE A 47 15.87 2.39 -26.53
C ILE A 47 16.09 3.30 -25.32
N MET A 48 16.83 4.39 -25.50
CA MET A 48 17.15 5.35 -24.46
C MET A 48 16.12 6.49 -24.42
N ASN A 49 15.94 7.12 -23.25
CA ASN A 49 15.07 8.30 -23.07
C ASN A 49 13.65 8.07 -23.64
N VAL A 50 13.02 7.01 -23.17
CA VAL A 50 11.72 6.54 -23.65
C VAL A 50 10.61 7.50 -23.18
N THR A 51 9.90 8.10 -24.14
CA THR A 51 8.62 8.81 -23.97
C THR A 51 7.42 7.94 -24.33
N THR A 52 6.20 8.40 -24.03
CA THR A 52 4.93 7.76 -24.43
C THR A 52 4.82 7.51 -25.93
N GLU A 53 5.50 8.29 -26.76
CA GLU A 53 5.54 8.09 -28.21
C GLU A 53 6.22 6.79 -28.63
N HIS A 54 7.08 6.21 -27.80
CA HIS A 54 7.69 4.91 -28.12
C HIS A 54 6.78 3.73 -27.76
N ALA A 55 5.62 3.97 -27.14
CA ALA A 55 4.65 2.91 -26.86
C ALA A 55 4.10 2.34 -28.17
N ALA A 56 4.36 1.05 -28.41
CA ALA A 56 3.93 0.33 -29.59
C ALA A 56 4.16 -1.18 -29.45
N VAL A 57 3.69 -1.94 -30.44
CA VAL A 57 4.15 -3.31 -30.66
C VAL A 57 5.49 -3.28 -31.38
N TYR A 58 6.51 -3.91 -30.80
CA TYR A 58 7.80 -4.16 -31.43
C TYR A 58 7.82 -5.58 -31.98
N GLN A 59 8.47 -5.77 -33.12
CA GLN A 59 8.64 -7.08 -33.72
C GLN A 59 10.13 -7.38 -33.91
N VAL A 60 10.58 -8.56 -33.50
CA VAL A 60 11.90 -9.08 -33.84
C VAL A 60 11.77 -10.31 -34.72
N THR A 61 12.42 -10.26 -35.88
CA THR A 61 12.55 -11.41 -36.78
C THR A 61 13.97 -11.94 -36.70
N ILE A 62 14.10 -13.21 -36.35
CA ILE A 62 15.35 -13.95 -36.33
C ILE A 62 15.33 -14.88 -37.54
N SER A 63 16.33 -14.74 -38.41
CA SER A 63 16.47 -15.54 -39.63
C SER A 63 17.75 -16.36 -39.52
N SER A 64 17.60 -17.67 -39.27
CA SER A 64 18.68 -18.64 -39.34
C SER A 64 18.28 -19.68 -40.40
N LYS A 65 18.16 -20.97 -40.05
CA LYS A 65 17.57 -22.00 -40.92
C LYS A 65 16.09 -21.77 -41.21
N THR A 66 15.38 -21.23 -40.22
CA THR A 66 13.97 -20.84 -40.32
C THR A 66 13.83 -19.38 -39.92
N LYS A 67 12.72 -18.77 -40.36
CA LYS A 67 12.36 -17.40 -40.01
C LYS A 67 11.35 -17.42 -38.86
N THR A 68 11.79 -17.02 -37.68
CA THR A 68 10.93 -16.92 -36.49
C THR A 68 10.71 -15.46 -36.14
N THR A 69 9.48 -15.10 -35.82
CA THR A 69 9.09 -13.72 -35.50
C THR A 69 8.46 -13.65 -34.11
N TYR A 70 8.98 -12.78 -33.26
CA TYR A 70 8.43 -12.48 -31.94
C TYR A 70 7.87 -11.07 -31.90
N ARG A 71 6.81 -10.86 -31.12
CA ARG A 71 6.17 -9.57 -30.93
C ARG A 71 6.13 -9.23 -29.45
N PHE A 72 6.43 -7.97 -29.13
CA PHE A 72 6.42 -7.43 -27.78
C PHE A 72 5.52 -6.21 -27.74
N SER A 73 4.54 -6.18 -26.84
CA SER A 73 3.74 -4.98 -26.63
C SER A 73 4.40 -4.12 -25.57
N VAL A 74 4.80 -2.90 -25.93
CA VAL A 74 5.43 -1.95 -25.03
C VAL A 74 4.45 -0.82 -24.75
N THR A 75 4.09 -0.65 -23.49
CA THR A 75 3.29 0.48 -22.99
C THR A 75 4.18 1.37 -22.13
N VAL A 76 4.11 2.68 -22.36
CA VAL A 76 4.89 3.67 -21.61
C VAL A 76 3.91 4.64 -20.97
N TYR A 77 4.08 4.91 -19.69
CA TYR A 77 3.27 5.87 -18.94
C TYR A 77 4.10 7.11 -18.65
N ALA A 78 3.62 8.29 -19.05
CA ALA A 78 4.17 9.56 -18.60
C ALA A 78 3.29 10.10 -17.49
N PHE A 79 3.85 10.20 -16.29
CA PHE A 79 3.23 10.90 -15.19
C PHE A 79 3.79 12.32 -15.19
N ASN A 80 3.04 13.28 -15.72
CA ASN A 80 3.16 14.63 -15.20
C ASN A 80 2.63 14.53 -13.77
N VAL A 81 3.43 14.70 -12.73
CA VAL A 81 2.91 14.67 -11.36
C VAL A 81 2.81 16.11 -10.90
N SER A 82 1.78 16.82 -11.34
CA SER A 82 1.32 17.99 -10.60
C SER A 82 0.58 17.47 -9.37
N HIS A 83 1.18 17.63 -8.18
CA HIS A 83 0.54 17.56 -6.86
C HIS A 83 -0.61 16.54 -6.72
N VAL A 84 -0.28 15.24 -6.71
CA VAL A 84 -1.24 14.24 -6.23
C VAL A 84 -1.34 14.39 -4.71
N THR A 85 -2.56 14.48 -4.17
CA THR A 85 -2.79 14.62 -2.73
C THR A 85 -3.51 13.38 -2.20
N LEU A 86 -2.97 12.79 -1.16
CA LEU A 86 -3.59 11.70 -0.41
C LEU A 86 -4.20 12.28 0.87
N SER A 87 -5.52 12.13 1.04
CA SER A 87 -6.26 12.68 2.17
C SER A 87 -7.04 11.60 2.92
N TRP A 88 -6.94 11.59 4.24
CA TRP A 88 -7.63 10.69 5.15
C TRP A 88 -8.78 11.40 5.84
N TYR A 89 -9.95 10.77 5.89
CA TYR A 89 -11.14 11.32 6.54
C TYR A 89 -11.69 10.37 7.61
N LYS A 90 -12.23 10.93 8.69
CA LYS A 90 -13.15 10.25 9.62
C LYS A 90 -14.52 10.92 9.50
N GLY A 91 -15.49 10.21 8.93
CA GLY A 91 -16.72 10.83 8.47
C GLY A 91 -16.43 11.97 7.49
N ASN A 92 -16.78 13.20 7.86
CA ASN A 92 -16.55 14.41 7.06
C ASN A 92 -15.28 15.19 7.45
N SER A 93 -14.56 14.77 8.48
CA SER A 93 -13.39 15.50 9.00
C SER A 93 -12.09 15.00 8.38
N LEU A 94 -11.29 15.91 7.80
CA LEU A 94 -9.96 15.61 7.26
C LEU A 94 -8.97 15.38 8.43
N LEU A 95 -8.39 14.18 8.50
CA LEU A 95 -7.42 13.78 9.53
C LEU A 95 -5.97 14.05 9.12
N SER A 96 -5.63 13.80 7.86
CA SER A 96 -4.27 13.96 7.36
C SER A 96 -4.29 14.13 5.85
N SER A 97 -3.40 14.97 5.33
CA SER A 97 -3.25 15.19 3.90
C SER A 97 -1.77 15.34 3.56
N ILE A 98 -1.29 14.58 2.58
CA ILE A 98 0.08 14.63 2.10
C ILE A 98 0.09 14.80 0.59
N SER A 99 1.03 15.60 0.07
CA SER A 99 1.24 15.74 -1.36
C SER A 99 2.38 14.85 -1.84
N MET A 100 2.29 14.33 -3.06
CA MET A 100 3.34 13.50 -3.66
C MET A 100 4.64 14.28 -3.93
N SER A 101 4.58 15.62 -3.89
CA SER A 101 5.75 16.50 -3.91
C SER A 101 6.64 16.34 -2.67
N ASP A 102 6.10 15.80 -1.57
CA ASP A 102 6.77 15.66 -0.27
C ASP A 102 7.35 14.25 -0.02
N LEU A 103 7.44 13.39 -1.06
CA LEU A 103 7.78 11.98 -0.90
C LEU A 103 9.28 11.73 -0.60
N ASN A 104 9.64 11.96 0.66
CA ASN A 104 10.76 11.30 1.34
C ASN A 104 10.36 10.76 2.74
N ASN A 105 9.10 10.91 3.16
CA ASN A 105 8.64 10.51 4.49
C ASN A 105 7.57 9.42 4.39
N SER A 106 7.82 8.28 5.02
CA SER A 106 6.81 7.26 5.29
C SER A 106 5.60 7.88 6.00
N LEU A 107 4.39 7.59 5.53
CA LEU A 107 3.17 8.02 6.21
C LEU A 107 2.90 7.08 7.40
N THR A 108 3.11 7.55 8.62
CA THR A 108 2.76 6.80 9.84
C THR A 108 1.56 7.46 10.49
N LEU A 109 0.39 6.80 10.41
CA LEU A 109 -0.81 7.23 11.13
C LEU A 109 -0.85 6.49 12.47
N ARG A 110 -0.98 7.24 13.59
CA ARG A 110 -1.24 6.66 14.91
C ARG A 110 -2.75 6.55 15.09
N LEU A 111 -3.32 5.36 14.87
CA LEU A 111 -4.75 5.14 15.08
C LEU A 111 -5.03 4.88 16.56
N GLU A 112 -5.86 5.72 17.17
CA GLU A 112 -6.62 5.34 18.36
C GLU A 112 -7.86 4.59 17.88
N CYS A 113 -7.96 3.32 18.27
CA CYS A 113 -9.00 2.42 17.83
C CYS A 113 -10.33 2.88 18.43
N LEU A 114 -11.21 3.50 17.63
CA LEU A 114 -12.67 3.56 17.86
C LEU A 114 -13.41 4.11 16.63
N ASP A 115 -14.40 3.32 16.18
CA ASP A 115 -15.53 3.61 15.28
C ASP A 115 -15.27 3.84 13.78
N ASP A 116 -15.09 2.73 13.06
CA ASP A 116 -15.82 2.23 11.86
C ASP A 116 -16.21 3.14 10.68
N SER A 117 -15.57 4.30 10.45
CA SER A 117 -15.69 4.95 9.13
C SER A 117 -14.48 5.83 8.76
N TYR A 118 -13.37 5.18 8.42
CA TYR A 118 -12.22 5.85 7.84
C TYR A 118 -12.24 5.72 6.32
N SER A 119 -12.12 6.84 5.61
CA SER A 119 -12.07 6.88 4.15
C SER A 119 -10.75 7.48 3.69
N CYS A 120 -10.09 6.82 2.74
CA CYS A 120 -8.90 7.32 2.07
C CYS A 120 -9.28 7.80 0.67
N VAL A 121 -8.96 9.05 0.35
CA VAL A 121 -9.28 9.67 -0.94
C VAL A 121 -7.98 10.09 -1.62
N VAL A 122 -7.74 9.56 -2.82
CA VAL A 122 -6.64 9.97 -3.69
C VAL A 122 -7.17 11.01 -4.67
N SER A 123 -6.63 12.23 -4.60
CA SER A 123 -6.91 13.30 -5.56
C SER A 123 -5.75 13.44 -6.53
N ASN A 124 -6.02 13.20 -7.82
CA ASN A 124 -5.06 13.42 -8.90
C ASN A 124 -5.54 14.59 -9.78
N PRO A 125 -4.80 15.71 -9.86
CA PRO A 125 -5.21 16.88 -10.66
C PRO A 125 -5.34 16.62 -12.17
N ILE A 126 -4.75 15.54 -12.69
CA ILE A 126 -4.63 15.30 -14.13
C ILE A 126 -5.72 14.36 -14.67
N SER A 127 -6.31 13.53 -13.82
CA SER A 127 -7.54 12.82 -14.17
C SER A 127 -8.64 13.27 -13.22
N ASN A 128 -9.74 13.81 -13.77
CA ASN A 128 -10.99 14.00 -13.03
C ASN A 128 -11.68 12.65 -12.72
N GLN A 129 -10.89 11.63 -12.41
CA GLN A 129 -11.33 10.31 -11.99
C GLN A 129 -10.78 10.06 -10.59
N THR A 130 -11.61 10.33 -9.59
CA THR A 130 -11.38 9.86 -8.22
C THR A 130 -11.53 8.34 -8.25
N LYS A 131 -10.40 7.63 -8.30
CA LYS A 131 -10.39 6.17 -8.13
C LYS A 131 -10.34 5.89 -6.64
N TYR A 132 -11.40 5.30 -6.11
CA TYR A 132 -11.37 4.65 -4.82
C TYR A 132 -10.39 3.48 -4.92
N ALA A 133 -9.20 3.63 -4.36
CA ALA A 133 -8.26 2.54 -4.23
C ALA A 133 -8.81 1.58 -3.16
N ASN A 134 -8.91 0.30 -3.49
CA ASN A 134 -9.44 -0.69 -2.55
C ASN A 134 -8.47 -0.79 -1.37
N ILE A 135 -8.95 -0.43 -0.18
CA ILE A 135 -8.12 -0.10 0.99
C ILE A 135 -7.19 -1.25 1.39
N THR A 136 -7.53 -2.49 1.05
CA THR A 136 -6.76 -3.70 1.36
C THR A 136 -5.40 -3.80 0.66
N ASP A 137 -5.22 -3.18 -0.52
CA ASP A 137 -3.98 -3.32 -1.31
C ASP A 137 -2.89 -2.33 -0.88
N PHE A 138 -3.28 -1.20 -0.27
CA PHE A 138 -2.37 -0.13 0.14
C PHE A 138 -2.37 0.15 1.64
N CYS A 139 -3.46 -0.17 2.34
CA CYS A 139 -3.63 0.06 3.77
C CYS A 139 -3.84 -1.30 4.43
N ARG A 140 -2.77 -1.91 4.93
CA ARG A 140 -2.91 -3.12 5.73
C ARG A 140 -3.73 -2.79 6.98
N PRO A 141 -4.89 -3.42 7.22
CA PRO A 141 -5.48 -3.40 8.54
C PRO A 141 -4.50 -4.05 9.51
N CYS A 142 -4.28 -3.43 10.67
CA CYS A 142 -3.55 -4.07 11.76
C CYS A 142 -4.30 -5.36 12.14
N SER A 143 -3.73 -6.52 11.80
CA SER A 143 -4.30 -7.84 12.14
C SER A 143 -4.20 -8.21 13.62
N ASP A 144 -3.71 -7.33 14.48
CA ASP A 144 -3.63 -7.59 15.92
C ASP A 144 -4.20 -6.43 16.74
N CYS A 145 -5.51 -6.24 16.64
CA CYS A 145 -6.28 -5.55 17.68
C CYS A 145 -6.59 -6.47 18.88
N THR A 146 -5.72 -7.44 19.17
CA THR A 146 -5.86 -8.30 20.35
C THR A 146 -5.38 -7.59 21.63
N PHE A 147 -4.57 -6.52 21.51
CA PHE A 147 -3.86 -5.93 22.66
C PHE A 147 -4.26 -4.48 23.04
N CYS A 148 -5.11 -3.79 22.28
CA CYS A 148 -5.43 -2.38 22.55
C CYS A 148 -6.74 -2.15 23.33
N CYS A 149 -7.56 -3.17 23.55
CA CYS A 149 -8.74 -3.10 24.43
C CYS A 149 -8.44 -3.63 25.83
N HIS A 150 -7.34 -3.17 26.44
CA HIS A 150 -7.11 -3.37 27.87
C HIS A 150 -6.93 -2.06 28.64
N ALA A 151 -7.91 -1.18 28.48
CA ALA A 151 -8.49 -0.56 29.66
C ALA A 151 -9.77 -1.38 29.93
N SER A 152 -9.83 -2.31 30.89
CA SER A 152 -9.25 -2.18 32.21
C SER A 152 -9.34 -3.47 33.06
N GLU A 153 -8.38 -4.40 32.98
CA GLU A 153 -8.23 -5.42 34.04
C GLU A 153 -8.02 -4.76 35.40
N ALA A 154 -7.29 -3.66 35.44
CA ALA A 154 -7.00 -2.97 36.69
C ALA A 154 -8.28 -2.38 37.31
N VAL A 155 -9.19 -1.82 36.51
CA VAL A 155 -10.44 -1.23 37.03
C VAL A 155 -11.46 -2.31 37.39
N THR A 156 -11.55 -3.41 36.63
CA THR A 156 -12.38 -4.57 37.04
C THR A 156 -11.81 -5.25 38.29
N ARG A 157 -10.48 -5.39 38.41
CA ARG A 157 -9.83 -5.89 39.64
C ARG A 157 -10.02 -4.95 40.84
N LEU A 158 -9.95 -3.62 40.64
CA LEU A 158 -10.22 -2.64 41.68
C LEU A 158 -11.70 -2.65 42.10
N ALA A 159 -12.64 -2.74 41.16
CA ALA A 159 -14.06 -2.85 41.47
C ALA A 159 -14.36 -4.15 42.24
N ALA A 160 -13.77 -5.27 41.81
CA ALA A 160 -13.92 -6.56 42.48
C ALA A 160 -13.30 -6.56 43.90
N SER A 161 -12.13 -5.95 44.09
CA SER A 161 -11.50 -5.88 45.42
C SER A 161 -12.28 -5.00 46.39
N VAL A 162 -12.85 -3.89 45.92
CA VAL A 162 -13.76 -3.05 46.71
C VAL A 162 -15.02 -3.81 47.10
N LEU A 163 -15.65 -4.53 46.18
CA LEU A 163 -16.84 -5.36 46.45
C LEU A 163 -16.57 -6.44 47.50
N VAL A 164 -15.46 -7.17 47.39
CA VAL A 164 -15.06 -8.18 48.37
C VAL A 164 -14.76 -7.53 49.73
N GLY A 165 -14.08 -6.40 49.76
CA GLY A 165 -13.80 -5.65 50.99
C GLY A 165 -15.06 -5.18 51.72
N VAL A 166 -16.08 -4.71 51.01
CA VAL A 166 -17.37 -4.34 51.62
C VAL A 166 -18.07 -5.57 52.21
N ALA A 167 -18.09 -6.68 51.47
CA ALA A 167 -18.74 -7.91 51.92
C ALA A 167 -18.10 -8.46 53.21
N THR A 168 -16.76 -8.48 53.31
CA THR A 168 -16.08 -8.95 54.53
C THR A 168 -16.36 -8.05 55.73
N VAL A 169 -16.37 -6.72 55.56
CA VAL A 169 -16.72 -5.79 56.63
C VAL A 169 -18.16 -6.01 57.11
N VAL A 170 -19.11 -6.20 56.19
CA VAL A 170 -20.51 -6.48 56.54
C VAL A 170 -20.64 -7.77 57.34
N ILE A 171 -19.94 -8.84 56.93
CA ILE A 171 -19.95 -10.13 57.66
C ILE A 171 -19.37 -9.96 59.06
N VAL A 172 -18.22 -9.31 59.20
CA VAL A 172 -17.59 -9.09 60.52
C VAL A 172 -18.48 -8.23 61.41
N VAL A 173 -19.10 -7.17 60.88
CA VAL A 173 -20.06 -6.35 61.63
C VAL A 173 -21.27 -7.18 62.05
N TYR A 174 -21.80 -8.02 61.16
CA TYR A 174 -22.91 -8.90 61.46
C TYR A 174 -22.56 -9.87 62.58
N ASP A 175 -21.40 -10.53 62.51
CA ASP A 175 -20.89 -11.47 63.53
C ASP A 175 -20.64 -10.77 64.88
N ILE A 176 -20.12 -9.54 64.90
CA ILE A 176 -19.97 -8.75 66.13
C ILE A 176 -21.34 -8.43 66.73
N ILE A 177 -22.32 -8.06 65.90
CA ILE A 177 -23.67 -7.72 66.37
C ILE A 177 -24.39 -8.96 66.89
N THR A 178 -24.32 -10.10 66.20
CA THR A 178 -24.91 -11.37 66.64
C THR A 178 -24.19 -11.92 67.87
N SER A 179 -22.86 -11.84 67.95
CA SER A 179 -22.10 -12.20 69.14
C SER A 179 -22.46 -11.33 70.34
N ARG A 180 -22.59 -10.01 70.18
CA ARG A 180 -23.08 -9.12 71.25
C ARG A 180 -24.52 -9.42 71.67
N LYS A 181 -25.38 -9.86 70.75
CA LYS A 181 -26.74 -10.31 71.07
C LYS A 181 -26.70 -11.66 71.82
N GLY A 182 -25.86 -12.61 71.41
CA GLY A 182 -25.69 -13.91 72.07
C GLY A 182 -24.95 -13.85 73.42
N VAL A 183 -24.16 -12.81 73.68
CA VAL A 183 -23.57 -12.52 75.01
C VAL A 183 -24.61 -11.92 75.96
N LYS A 184 -25.58 -11.14 75.46
CA LYS A 184 -26.71 -10.65 76.27
C LYS A 184 -27.69 -11.74 76.71
N GLU A 185 -27.76 -12.87 76.00
CA GLU A 185 -28.59 -14.02 76.35
C GLU A 185 -27.91 -15.04 77.29
N ARG A 186 -26.61 -14.92 77.57
CA ARG A 186 -25.85 -15.84 78.44
C ARG A 186 -25.47 -15.26 79.81
N GLN A 187 -26.27 -14.35 80.35
CA GLN A 187 -26.21 -13.99 81.77
C GLN A 187 -27.17 -14.92 82.53
N PRO A 188 -26.71 -15.84 83.40
CA PRO A 188 -27.63 -16.66 84.19
C PRO A 188 -28.35 -15.78 85.24
N PRO A 189 -29.63 -16.08 85.56
CA PRO A 189 -30.29 -15.43 86.69
C PRO A 189 -29.57 -15.82 88.00
N HIS A 190 -29.34 -14.81 88.84
CA HIS A 190 -28.98 -14.96 90.25
C HIS A 190 -30.14 -15.53 91.06
#